data_AF-A0A7V7AAX9-F1
#
_entry.id   AF-A0A7V7AAX9-F1
#
_cell.length_a   1.000
_cell.length_b   1.000
_cell.length_c   1.000
_cell.angle_alpha   90.00
_cell.angle_beta   90.00
_cell.angle_gamma   90.00
#
_symmetry.space_group_name_H-M   'P 1'
#
loop_
_entity.id
_entity.type
_entity.pdbx_description
1 polymer ?
#
loop_
_entity_poly.entity_id
_entity_poly.type
_entity_poly.pdbx_seq_one_letter_code
_entity_poly.pdbx_strand_id
1 'polypeptide(L)'
;MDYQRFVRVVKYHAAKENYGGQDMFAALGWSGGGSTILGGSVNALYGDLNPTKYDSSYVPDAIDAISGDVDVALVIYGAAGGLAEDNPNLPAFYICVGSEDGAGPLHSTALYNKAIERGVPAELNIIEGAQHGFGVGLPPATGQAPGTELWPAQADEFMQANRGFQKNR
;
A
#
# COMPACT_ATOMS: atom_id res chain seq x y z
N MET A 1 4.86 12.26 6.98
CA MET A 1 6.31 12.47 6.82
C MET A 1 7.06 11.19 7.20
N ASP A 2 6.83 10.65 8.40
CA ASP A 2 7.57 9.49 8.93
C ASP A 2 7.48 8.22 8.09
N TYR A 3 6.29 7.81 7.64
CA TYR A 3 6.14 6.62 6.79
C TYR A 3 6.97 6.72 5.51
N GLN A 4 6.88 7.85 4.82
CA GLN A 4 7.60 8.04 3.58
C GLN A 4 9.11 8.11 3.80
N ARG A 5 9.53 8.74 4.90
CA ARG A 5 10.92 8.74 5.33
C ARG A 5 11.41 7.32 5.63
N PHE A 6 10.60 6.48 6.26
CA PHE A 6 10.92 5.07 6.49
C PHE A 6 11.13 4.31 5.18
N VAL A 7 10.25 4.47 4.18
CA VAL A 7 10.43 3.87 2.85
C VAL A 7 11.81 4.23 2.26
N ARG A 8 12.18 5.50 2.34
CA ARG A 8 13.48 5.97 1.86
C ARG A 8 14.65 5.37 2.62
N VAL A 9 14.58 5.30 3.95
CA VAL A 9 15.63 4.69 4.80
C VAL A 9 15.85 3.24 4.38
N VAL A 10 14.78 2.44 4.26
CA VAL A 10 14.91 1.03 3.89
C VAL A 10 15.55 0.91 2.50
N LYS A 11 15.10 1.69 1.51
CA LYS A 11 15.66 1.67 0.15
C LYS A 11 17.12 2.12 0.11
N TYR A 12 17.48 3.18 0.85
CA TYR A 12 18.86 3.68 0.95
C TYR A 12 19.81 2.61 1.49
N HIS A 13 19.40 1.94 2.57
CA HIS A 13 20.20 0.89 3.19
C HIS A 13 20.21 -0.41 2.37
N ALA A 14 19.10 -0.78 1.73
CA ALA A 14 19.02 -1.94 0.86
C ALA A 14 20.07 -1.89 -0.26
N ALA A 15 20.19 -0.74 -0.93
CA ALA A 15 21.20 -0.52 -1.96
C ALA A 15 22.63 -0.60 -1.43
N LYS A 16 22.88 -0.04 -0.24
CA LYS A 16 24.21 -0.01 0.39
C LYS A 16 24.65 -1.37 0.92
N GLU A 17 23.72 -2.13 1.49
CA GLU A 17 23.96 -3.37 2.23
C GLU A 17 23.61 -4.62 1.41
N ASN A 18 23.22 -4.43 0.16
CA ASN A 18 22.88 -5.47 -0.80
C ASN A 18 21.79 -6.43 -0.29
N TYR A 19 20.71 -5.86 0.26
CA TYR A 19 19.52 -6.66 0.61
C TYR A 19 18.91 -7.26 -0.67
N GLY A 20 18.37 -8.47 -0.60
CA GLY A 20 17.61 -9.07 -1.70
C GLY A 20 16.29 -8.32 -1.96
N GLY A 21 15.70 -8.52 -3.14
CA GLY A 21 14.38 -7.96 -3.47
C GLY A 21 14.34 -6.46 -3.79
N GLN A 22 15.48 -5.87 -4.17
CA GLN A 22 15.57 -4.44 -4.53
C GLN A 22 14.82 -4.07 -5.83
N ASP A 23 14.33 -5.07 -6.56
CA ASP A 23 13.58 -4.89 -7.79
C ASP A 23 12.07 -4.67 -7.58
N MET A 24 11.58 -4.85 -6.34
CA MET A 24 10.20 -4.55 -5.97
C MET A 24 10.11 -4.20 -4.48
N PHE A 25 9.70 -2.97 -4.18
CA PHE A 25 9.42 -2.52 -2.82
C PHE A 25 7.92 -2.56 -2.54
N ALA A 26 7.47 -3.56 -1.78
CA ALA A 26 6.08 -3.66 -1.35
C ALA A 26 5.88 -3.04 0.04
N ALA A 27 4.76 -2.34 0.23
CA ALA A 27 4.32 -1.87 1.55
C ALA A 27 2.97 -2.49 1.90
N LEU A 28 2.86 -3.00 3.13
CA LEU A 28 1.65 -3.61 3.66
C LEU A 28 1.13 -2.81 4.85
N GLY A 29 -0.15 -2.44 4.81
CA GLY A 29 -0.80 -1.69 5.87
C GLY A 29 -2.17 -2.28 6.23
N TRP A 30 -2.38 -2.53 7.52
CA TRP A 30 -3.67 -2.91 8.09
C TRP A 30 -4.39 -1.68 8.65
N SER A 31 -5.70 -1.55 8.42
CA SER A 31 -6.52 -0.48 9.00
C SER A 31 -5.89 0.91 8.77
N GLY A 32 -5.65 1.69 9.83
CA GLY A 32 -4.95 2.98 9.76
C GLY A 32 -3.56 2.92 9.11
N GLY A 33 -2.90 1.77 9.11
CA GLY A 33 -1.67 1.53 8.35
C GLY A 33 -1.88 1.59 6.84
N GLY A 34 -3.00 1.07 6.33
CA GLY A 34 -3.38 1.20 4.92
C GLY A 34 -3.57 2.67 4.54
N SER A 35 -4.31 3.42 5.37
CA SER A 35 -4.48 4.87 5.22
C SER A 35 -3.15 5.63 5.28
N THR A 36 -2.17 5.13 6.03
CA THR A 36 -0.83 5.73 6.14
C THR A 36 -0.03 5.55 4.84
N ILE A 37 -0.13 4.40 4.19
CA ILE A 37 0.48 4.15 2.87
C ILE A 37 -0.13 5.12 1.84
N LEU A 38 -1.46 5.15 1.77
CA LEU A 38 -2.20 5.99 0.83
C LEU A 38 -1.90 7.48 1.08
N GLY A 39 -2.00 7.92 2.33
CA GLY A 39 -1.73 9.31 2.70
C GLY A 39 -0.27 9.72 2.45
N GLY A 40 0.68 8.83 2.70
CA GLY A 40 2.11 9.11 2.59
C GLY A 40 2.64 9.02 1.15
N SER A 41 3.03 7.82 0.73
CA SER A 41 3.73 7.58 -0.54
C SER A 41 2.82 7.61 -1.77
N VAL A 42 1.49 7.62 -1.60
CA VAL A 42 0.58 7.72 -2.73
C VAL A 42 0.06 9.15 -2.91
N ASN A 43 -0.29 9.86 -1.82
CA ASN A 43 -0.99 11.14 -1.93
C ASN A 43 -0.18 12.39 -1.56
N ALA A 44 0.77 12.30 -0.62
CA ALA A 44 1.41 13.50 -0.07
C ALA A 44 2.86 13.70 -0.53
N LEU A 45 3.66 12.63 -0.46
CA LEU A 45 5.11 12.64 -0.58
C LEU A 45 5.61 11.53 -1.54
N TYR A 46 4.89 11.32 -2.65
CA TYR A 46 5.29 10.40 -3.72
C TYR A 46 6.53 10.91 -4.47
N GLY A 47 7.22 10.02 -5.18
CA GLY A 47 8.43 10.32 -5.93
C GLY A 47 9.49 11.01 -5.07
N ASP A 48 9.97 12.14 -5.58
CA ASP A 48 11.04 12.93 -4.95
C ASP A 48 10.49 14.08 -4.08
N LEU A 49 9.18 14.13 -3.84
CA LEU A 49 8.57 15.15 -2.99
C LEU A 49 9.12 15.08 -1.56
N ASN A 50 9.52 16.22 -1.04
CA ASN A 50 10.24 16.32 0.23
C ASN A 50 9.32 16.79 1.39
N PRO A 51 9.57 16.36 2.65
CA PRO A 51 8.89 16.89 3.82
C PRO A 51 8.87 18.43 3.94
N THR A 52 9.80 19.15 3.31
CA THR A 52 9.78 20.63 3.22
C THR A 52 8.48 21.21 2.67
N LYS A 53 7.69 20.42 1.91
CA LYS A 53 6.34 20.77 1.47
C LYS A 53 5.38 21.08 2.63
N TYR A 54 5.57 20.42 3.78
CA TYR A 54 4.70 20.54 4.96
C TYR A 54 5.41 21.17 6.16
N ASP A 55 6.73 21.05 6.23
CA ASP A 55 7.56 21.65 7.28
C ASP A 55 8.76 22.35 6.65
N SER A 56 8.67 23.67 6.49
CA SER A 56 9.74 24.49 5.89
C SER A 56 11.04 24.51 6.71
N SER A 57 11.00 24.06 7.97
CA SER A 57 12.20 23.96 8.82
C SER A 57 12.94 22.62 8.66
N TYR A 58 12.34 21.64 7.98
CA TYR A 58 12.97 20.36 7.68
C TYR A 58 14.21 20.56 6.81
N VAL A 59 15.33 19.96 7.21
CA VAL A 59 16.60 20.00 6.46
C VAL A 59 16.82 18.64 5.80
N PRO A 60 16.68 18.53 4.46
CA PRO A 60 16.87 17.27 3.76
C PRO A 60 18.29 16.71 3.87
N ASP A 61 18.40 15.39 3.86
CA ASP A 61 19.68 14.68 3.80
C ASP A 61 19.76 13.70 2.61
N ALA A 62 20.84 12.90 2.55
CA ALA A 62 21.07 11.95 1.46
C ALA A 62 19.97 10.89 1.29
N ILE A 63 19.24 10.56 2.35
CA ILE A 63 18.12 9.60 2.28
C ILE A 63 16.90 10.27 1.62
N ASP A 64 16.74 11.59 1.73
CA ASP A 64 15.64 12.32 1.06
C ASP A 64 15.80 12.41 -0.46
N ALA A 65 16.98 12.12 -0.98
CA ALA A 65 17.22 11.97 -2.42
C ALA A 65 16.72 10.62 -2.97
N ILE A 66 16.28 9.69 -2.11
CA ILE A 66 15.68 8.44 -2.52
C ILE A 66 14.19 8.65 -2.78
N SER A 67 13.68 8.10 -3.89
CA SER A 67 12.25 8.12 -4.19
C SER A 67 11.45 7.46 -3.06
N GLY A 68 10.43 8.16 -2.58
CA GLY A 68 9.46 7.67 -1.60
C GLY A 68 8.43 6.69 -2.16
N ASP A 69 8.53 6.36 -3.45
CA ASP A 69 7.60 5.44 -4.10
C ASP A 69 7.78 4.00 -3.63
N VAL A 70 6.64 3.31 -3.54
CA VAL A 70 6.54 1.85 -3.41
C VAL A 70 6.00 1.27 -4.71
N ASP A 71 6.32 0.02 -5.02
CA ASP A 71 5.90 -0.63 -6.26
C ASP A 71 4.54 -1.32 -6.10
N VAL A 72 4.31 -1.90 -4.92
CA VAL A 72 3.04 -2.54 -4.56
C VAL A 72 2.56 -2.03 -3.21
N ALA A 73 1.28 -1.67 -3.11
CA ALA A 73 0.60 -1.30 -1.88
C ALA A 73 -0.46 -2.35 -1.53
N LEU A 74 -0.24 -3.05 -0.42
CA LEU A 74 -1.16 -4.04 0.14
C LEU A 74 -1.99 -3.37 1.23
N VAL A 75 -3.25 -3.10 0.90
CA VAL A 75 -4.19 -2.33 1.73
C VAL A 75 -5.23 -3.29 2.32
N ILE A 76 -5.03 -3.65 3.59
CA ILE A 76 -5.85 -4.65 4.27
C ILE A 76 -6.79 -3.94 5.24
N TYR A 77 -8.11 -3.96 4.94
CA TYR A 77 -9.19 -3.25 5.63
C TYR A 77 -8.83 -1.80 6.00
N GLY A 78 -8.06 -1.14 5.13
CA GLY A 78 -7.44 0.15 5.40
C GLY A 78 -7.58 1.15 4.26
N ALA A 79 -8.48 0.88 3.31
CA ALA A 79 -8.73 1.79 2.20
C ALA A 79 -9.46 3.04 2.72
N ALA A 80 -8.88 4.20 2.47
CA ALA A 80 -9.45 5.49 2.81
C ALA A 80 -8.95 6.57 1.86
N GLY A 81 -9.78 7.57 1.61
CA GLY A 81 -9.44 8.71 0.75
C GLY A 81 -9.44 8.38 -0.74
N GLY A 82 -8.87 9.29 -1.53
CA GLY A 82 -8.67 9.12 -2.98
C GLY A 82 -7.21 8.84 -3.34
N LEU A 83 -6.94 8.81 -4.64
CA LEU A 83 -5.59 8.84 -5.19
C LEU A 83 -5.25 10.28 -5.60
N ALA A 84 -4.02 10.72 -5.38
CA ALA A 84 -3.56 12.01 -5.86
C ALA A 84 -3.60 12.05 -7.39
N GLU A 85 -4.25 13.08 -7.93
CA GLU A 85 -4.42 13.25 -9.37
C GLU A 85 -3.10 13.53 -10.08
N ASP A 86 -2.20 14.25 -9.40
CA ASP A 86 -0.90 14.66 -9.89
C ASP A 86 0.21 13.62 -9.68
N ASN A 87 -0.08 12.48 -9.04
CA ASN A 87 0.90 11.41 -8.88
C ASN A 87 0.96 10.51 -10.14
N PRO A 88 2.06 10.52 -10.92
CA PRO A 88 2.23 9.61 -12.06
C PRO A 88 2.71 8.21 -11.64
N ASN A 89 3.22 8.07 -10.41
CA ASN A 89 3.97 6.90 -9.93
C ASN A 89 3.16 5.99 -9.01
N LEU A 90 1.85 5.86 -9.24
CA LEU A 90 0.97 5.03 -8.43
C LEU A 90 1.47 3.57 -8.33
N PRO A 91 1.46 2.95 -7.14
CA PRO A 91 1.79 1.53 -6.98
C PRO A 91 0.68 0.63 -7.50
N ALA A 92 0.99 -0.62 -7.81
CA ALA A 92 -0.05 -1.65 -7.96
C ALA A 92 -0.76 -1.87 -6.60
N PHE A 93 -2.06 -2.11 -6.62
CA PHE A 93 -2.86 -2.21 -5.38
C PHE A 93 -3.39 -3.62 -5.16
N TYR A 94 -3.00 -4.24 -4.06
CA TYR A 94 -3.72 -5.40 -3.53
C TYR A 94 -4.62 -4.91 -2.39
N ILE A 95 -5.93 -5.09 -2.52
CA ILE A 95 -6.92 -4.58 -1.57
C ILE A 95 -7.70 -5.75 -1.01
N CYS A 96 -7.77 -5.87 0.31
CA CYS A 96 -8.53 -6.94 0.96
C CYS A 96 -9.34 -6.39 2.12
N VAL A 97 -10.65 -6.65 2.17
CA VAL A 97 -11.55 -6.11 3.19
C VAL A 97 -12.64 -7.12 3.51
N GLY A 98 -13.23 -7.03 4.70
CA GLY A 98 -14.35 -7.88 5.09
C GLY A 98 -15.69 -7.29 4.68
N SER A 99 -16.66 -8.11 4.28
CA SER A 99 -17.99 -7.62 3.86
C SER A 99 -18.78 -6.97 5.01
N GLU A 100 -18.47 -7.31 6.26
CA GLU A 100 -19.07 -6.72 7.46
C GLU A 100 -18.22 -5.59 8.08
N ASP A 101 -17.18 -5.10 7.39
CA ASP A 101 -16.32 -4.00 7.86
C ASP A 101 -16.96 -2.61 7.63
N GLY A 102 -18.24 -2.44 7.97
CA GLY A 102 -18.96 -1.16 7.84
C GLY A 102 -18.81 -0.51 6.44
N ALA A 103 -18.17 0.66 6.38
CA ALA A 103 -17.90 1.37 5.11
C ALA A 103 -16.64 0.88 4.35
N GLY A 104 -15.90 -0.08 4.92
CA GLY A 104 -14.68 -0.66 4.36
C GLY A 104 -14.85 -1.19 2.93
N PRO A 105 -15.88 -2.01 2.62
CA PRO A 105 -16.14 -2.46 1.25
C PRO A 105 -16.36 -1.31 0.25
N LEU A 106 -17.07 -0.26 0.67
CA LEU A 106 -17.33 0.91 -0.17
C LEU A 106 -16.02 1.66 -0.50
N HIS A 107 -15.19 1.94 0.51
CA HIS A 107 -13.91 2.63 0.31
C HIS A 107 -12.92 1.78 -0.50
N SER A 108 -12.88 0.48 -0.26
CA SER A 108 -12.02 -0.46 -0.98
C SER A 108 -12.41 -0.57 -2.45
N THR A 109 -13.72 -0.62 -2.74
CA THR A 109 -14.25 -0.59 -4.11
C THR A 109 -13.93 0.73 -4.81
N ALA A 110 -14.05 1.86 -4.11
CA ALA A 110 -13.72 3.17 -4.68
C ALA A 110 -12.22 3.28 -5.02
N LEU A 111 -11.33 2.79 -4.15
CA LEU A 111 -9.89 2.75 -4.42
C LEU A 111 -9.56 1.86 -5.63
N TYR A 112 -10.15 0.66 -5.69
CA TYR A 112 -10.00 -0.26 -6.81
C TYR A 112 -10.41 0.40 -8.13
N ASN A 113 -11.62 0.96 -8.20
CA ASN A 113 -12.12 1.59 -9.42
C ASN A 113 -11.21 2.72 -9.90
N LYS A 114 -10.74 3.58 -9.00
CA LYS A 114 -9.82 4.67 -9.34
C LYS A 114 -8.48 4.16 -9.87
N ALA A 115 -7.94 3.07 -9.31
CA ALA A 115 -6.72 2.46 -9.82
C ALA A 115 -6.93 1.95 -11.25
N ILE A 116 -8.03 1.24 -11.51
CA ILE A 116 -8.37 0.74 -12.85
C ILE A 116 -8.57 1.90 -13.86
N GLU A 117 -9.29 2.96 -13.48
CA GLU A 117 -9.47 4.16 -14.31
C GLU A 117 -8.14 4.82 -14.72
N ARG A 118 -7.13 4.72 -13.84
CA ARG A 118 -5.79 5.25 -14.04
C ARG A 118 -4.84 4.27 -14.75
N GLY A 119 -5.34 3.10 -15.16
CA GLY A 119 -4.54 2.05 -15.81
C GLY A 119 -3.53 1.38 -14.87
N VAL A 120 -3.78 1.42 -13.57
CA VAL A 120 -2.92 0.83 -12.54
C VAL A 120 -3.44 -0.56 -12.19
N PRO A 121 -2.59 -1.61 -12.16
CA PRO A 121 -3.00 -2.93 -11.72
C PRO A 121 -3.57 -2.90 -10.30
N ALA A 122 -4.74 -3.50 -10.14
CA ALA A 122 -5.37 -3.63 -8.84
C ALA A 122 -6.12 -4.95 -8.71
N GLU A 123 -6.16 -5.50 -7.50
CA GLU A 123 -6.99 -6.62 -7.10
C GLU A 123 -7.79 -6.24 -5.84
N LEU A 124 -9.06 -6.64 -5.79
CA LEU A 124 -9.94 -6.41 -4.65
C LEU A 124 -10.59 -7.72 -4.20
N ASN A 125 -10.28 -8.13 -2.98
CA ASN A 125 -10.91 -9.25 -2.29
C ASN A 125 -11.84 -8.74 -1.19
N ILE A 126 -13.14 -9.04 -1.31
CA ILE A 126 -14.14 -8.77 -0.27
C ILE A 126 -14.53 -10.10 0.35
N ILE A 127 -14.12 -10.32 1.60
CA ILE A 127 -14.27 -11.60 2.29
C ILE A 127 -15.61 -11.63 3.03
N GLU A 128 -16.47 -12.58 2.67
CA GLU A 128 -17.82 -12.67 3.22
C GLU A 128 -17.81 -12.95 4.73
N GLY A 129 -18.62 -12.21 5.49
CA GLY A 129 -18.77 -12.35 6.94
C GLY A 129 -17.59 -11.82 7.75
N ALA A 130 -16.49 -11.42 7.10
CA ALA A 130 -15.33 -10.90 7.81
C ALA A 130 -15.61 -9.47 8.29
N GLN A 131 -15.23 -9.21 9.54
CA GLN A 131 -15.30 -7.89 10.17
C GLN A 131 -13.94 -7.19 10.10
N HIS A 132 -13.89 -5.94 10.56
CA HIS A 132 -12.63 -5.21 10.71
C HIS A 132 -11.62 -6.00 11.56
N GLY A 133 -10.34 -5.93 11.21
CA GLY A 133 -9.28 -6.47 12.06
C GLY A 133 -9.14 -8.00 12.01
N PHE A 134 -9.47 -8.63 10.87
CA PHE A 134 -9.30 -10.08 10.71
C PHE A 134 -7.84 -10.56 10.67
N GLY A 135 -6.85 -9.66 10.60
CA GLY A 135 -5.43 -10.01 10.65
C GLY A 135 -5.01 -10.93 9.50
N VAL A 136 -4.24 -11.98 9.79
CA VAL A 136 -3.76 -12.97 8.79
C VAL A 136 -4.71 -14.17 8.62
N GLY A 137 -5.89 -14.12 9.23
CA GLY A 137 -6.71 -15.31 9.41
C GLY A 137 -6.19 -16.16 10.57
N LEU A 138 -7.00 -16.37 11.60
CA LEU A 138 -6.78 -17.40 12.60
C LEU A 138 -7.79 -18.53 12.39
N PRO A 139 -7.49 -19.77 12.82
CA PRO A 139 -8.42 -20.89 12.67
C PRO A 139 -9.83 -20.52 13.18
N PRO A 140 -10.89 -21.10 12.60
CA PRO A 140 -12.30 -20.77 12.88
C PRO A 140 -12.70 -20.74 14.37
N ALA A 141 -11.92 -21.38 15.24
CA ALA A 141 -12.09 -21.38 16.70
C ALA A 141 -11.99 -19.99 17.37
N THR A 142 -11.59 -18.94 16.65
CA THR A 142 -11.49 -17.56 17.16
C THR A 142 -12.66 -16.66 16.74
N GLY A 143 -13.66 -17.17 16.01
CA GLY A 143 -14.80 -16.39 15.56
C GLY A 143 -14.55 -15.54 14.30
N GLN A 144 -13.45 -15.79 13.58
CA GLN A 144 -13.21 -15.19 12.27
C GLN A 144 -13.98 -15.91 11.16
N ALA A 145 -14.45 -15.14 10.18
CA ALA A 145 -15.15 -15.69 9.03
C ALA A 145 -14.21 -16.53 8.15
N PRO A 146 -14.69 -17.63 7.55
CA PRO A 146 -13.91 -18.41 6.59
C PRO A 146 -13.37 -17.55 5.44
N GLY A 147 -12.16 -17.85 4.97
CA GLY A 147 -11.53 -17.16 3.86
C GLY A 147 -10.57 -16.03 4.27
N THR A 148 -10.59 -15.60 5.54
CA THR A 148 -9.61 -14.61 6.06
C THR A 148 -8.17 -15.12 6.06
N GLU A 149 -7.97 -16.44 5.96
CA GLU A 149 -6.68 -17.09 5.84
C GLU A 149 -6.10 -17.11 4.41
N LEU A 150 -6.91 -16.77 3.39
CA LEU A 150 -6.52 -16.91 1.99
C LEU A 150 -5.75 -15.70 1.46
N TRP A 151 -6.03 -14.50 1.98
CA TRP A 151 -5.46 -13.27 1.44
C TRP A 151 -3.92 -13.21 1.45
N PRO A 152 -3.17 -13.81 2.40
CA PRO A 152 -1.71 -13.74 2.35
C PRO A 152 -1.12 -14.44 1.12
N ALA A 153 -1.69 -15.59 0.72
CA ALA A 153 -1.26 -16.30 -0.48
C ALA A 153 -1.66 -15.55 -1.75
N GLN A 154 -2.88 -15.01 -1.78
CA GLN A 154 -3.36 -14.18 -2.90
C GLN A 154 -2.52 -12.91 -3.08
N ALA A 155 -2.13 -12.27 -1.97
CA ALA A 155 -1.24 -11.12 -1.98
C ALA A 155 0.14 -11.45 -2.55
N ASP A 156 0.71 -12.61 -2.21
CA ASP A 156 1.97 -13.10 -2.76
C ASP A 156 1.85 -13.35 -4.28
N GLU A 157 0.80 -14.04 -4.72
CA GLU A 157 0.51 -14.26 -6.14
C GLU A 157 0.38 -12.94 -6.92
N PHE A 158 -0.36 -11.97 -6.36
CA PHE A 158 -0.50 -10.63 -6.93
C PHE A 158 0.85 -9.92 -7.05
N MET A 159 1.67 -9.96 -6.00
CA MET A 159 3.01 -9.37 -6.02
C MET A 159 3.90 -10.01 -7.08
N GLN A 160 3.88 -11.34 -7.21
CA GLN A 160 4.64 -12.06 -8.23
C GLN A 160 4.19 -11.70 -9.64
N ALA A 161 2.88 -11.59 -9.87
CA ALA A 161 2.31 -11.21 -11.17
C ALA A 161 2.64 -9.76 -11.57
N ASN A 162 2.83 -8.87 -10.59
CA ASN A 162 3.13 -7.45 -10.82
C ASN A 162 4.60 -7.08 -10.60
N ARG A 163 5.46 -8.08 -10.36
CA ARG A 163 6.90 -7.88 -10.24
C ARG A 163 7.45 -7.30 -11.54
N GLY A 164 8.09 -6.13 -11.46
CA GLY A 164 8.61 -5.43 -12.64
C GLY A 164 7.58 -4.64 -13.44
N PHE A 165 6.34 -4.52 -12.95
CA PHE A 165 5.34 -3.59 -13.50
C PHE A 165 5.96 -2.19 -13.65
N GLN A 166 5.93 -1.66 -14.87
CA GLN A 166 6.44 -0.33 -15.17
C GLN A 166 5.29 0.68 -15.01
N LYS A 167 5.44 1.57 -14.02
CA LYS A 167 4.55 2.72 -13.84
C LYS A 167 4.55 3.57 -15.12
N ASN A 168 3.41 4.16 -15.45
CA ASN A 168 3.29 5.07 -16.60
C ASN A 168 4.27 6.25 -16.38
N ARG A 169 5.42 6.21 -17.08
CA ARG A 169 6.42 7.28 -17.09
C ARG A 169 6.03 8.38 -18.06
#